data_AF-A0A966KBT4-F1
#
_entry.id   AF-A0A966KBT4-F1
#
_cell.length_a   1.000
_cell.length_b   1.000
_cell.length_c   1.000
_cell.angle_alpha   90.00
_cell.angle_beta   90.00
_cell.angle_gamma   90.00
#
_symmetry.space_group_name_H-M   'P 1'
#
loop_
_entity.id
_entity.type
_entity.pdbx_description
1 polymer ?
#
loop_
_entity_poly.entity_id
_entity_poly.type
_entity_poly.pdbx_seq_one_letter_code
_entity_poly.pdbx_strand_id
1 'polypeptide(L)'
;MKYDFIYLASQSPRRQELLSQIGVRFQLLLPGPDEDAESLELVLENESAADYTQRVTIAKSSAALKRWHQRCKAGIELAWAPILCADTTVNLPGSPDHEILGKPRDEEDA
;
A
#
# COMPACT_ATOMS: atom_id res chain seq x y z
N MET A 1 12.85 -13.82 16.18
CA MET A 1 12.98 -12.88 15.03
C MET A 1 13.85 -11.71 15.47
N LYS A 2 14.54 -11.02 14.54
CA LYS A 2 15.39 -9.86 14.86
C LYS A 2 14.58 -8.62 15.30
N TYR A 3 13.27 -8.61 15.07
CA TYR A 3 12.36 -7.50 15.35
C TYR A 3 11.10 -8.02 16.05
N ASP A 4 10.56 -7.24 16.99
CA ASP A 4 9.35 -7.59 17.77
C ASP A 4 8.03 -7.28 17.04
N PHE A 5 8.09 -6.45 16.00
CA PHE A 5 6.96 -6.05 15.17
C PHE A 5 7.42 -5.63 13.76
N ILE A 6 6.46 -5.42 12.87
CA ILE A 6 6.65 -4.75 11.58
C ILE A 6 5.81 -3.47 11.49
N TYR A 7 6.21 -2.52 10.68
CA TYR A 7 5.33 -1.43 10.27
C TYR A 7 4.41 -1.91 9.14
N LEU A 8 3.09 -1.77 9.31
CA LEU A 8 2.12 -1.95 8.24
C LEU A 8 1.77 -0.59 7.64
N ALA A 9 2.21 -0.35 6.42
CA ALA A 9 1.88 0.86 5.66
C ALA A 9 0.65 0.61 4.77
N SER A 10 -0.45 0.16 5.41
CA SER A 10 -1.73 -0.05 4.74
C SER A 10 -2.89 0.27 5.69
N GLN A 11 -3.93 0.92 5.16
CA GLN A 11 -5.18 1.17 5.89
C GLN A 11 -6.18 0.01 5.79
N SER A 12 -5.88 -1.04 5.00
CA SER A 12 -6.82 -2.14 4.73
C SER A 12 -7.10 -2.97 5.99
N PRO A 13 -8.36 -3.05 6.47
CA PRO A 13 -8.72 -3.90 7.60
C PRO A 13 -8.45 -5.38 7.31
N ARG A 14 -8.67 -5.83 6.07
CA ARG A 14 -8.40 -7.22 5.65
C ARG A 14 -6.92 -7.59 5.81
N ARG A 15 -6.00 -6.66 5.50
CA ARG A 15 -4.55 -6.93 5.66
C ARG A 15 -4.14 -6.99 7.13
N GLN A 16 -4.75 -6.17 7.98
CA GLN A 16 -4.54 -6.21 9.43
C GLN A 16 -5.04 -7.53 10.02
N GLU A 17 -6.21 -8.00 9.59
CA GLU A 17 -6.77 -9.28 10.00
C GLU A 17 -5.87 -10.45 9.59
N LEU A 18 -5.44 -10.50 8.31
CA LEU A 18 -4.56 -11.55 7.81
C LEU A 18 -3.23 -11.64 8.59
N LEU A 19 -2.60 -10.51 8.91
CA LEU A 19 -1.38 -10.49 9.72
C LEU A 19 -1.63 -10.97 11.16
N SER A 20 -2.77 -10.59 11.74
CA SER A 20 -3.17 -11.02 13.08
C SER A 20 -3.42 -12.53 13.12
N GLN A 21 -4.07 -13.10 12.11
CA GLN A 21 -4.36 -14.53 11.98
C GLN A 21 -3.08 -15.39 12.01
N ILE A 22 -1.97 -14.88 11.44
CA ILE A 22 -0.67 -15.58 11.45
C ILE A 22 0.25 -15.14 12.60
N GLY A 23 -0.27 -14.40 13.59
CA GLY A 23 0.47 -14.00 14.79
C GLY A 23 1.55 -12.93 14.58
N VAL A 24 1.51 -12.19 13.46
CA VAL A 24 2.48 -11.12 13.19
C VAL A 24 2.04 -9.83 13.89
N ARG A 25 2.86 -9.36 14.83
CA ARG A 25 2.65 -8.06 15.48
C ARG A 25 3.01 -6.94 14.51
N PHE A 26 2.13 -5.95 14.38
CA PHE A 26 2.37 -4.78 13.53
C PHE A 26 1.98 -3.47 14.20
N GLN A 27 2.58 -2.39 13.72
CA GLN A 27 2.20 -1.00 14.03
C GLN A 27 1.86 -0.28 12.72
N LEU A 28 0.83 0.57 12.73
CA LEU A 28 0.43 1.28 11.52
C LEU A 28 1.40 2.42 11.21
N LEU A 29 1.85 2.49 9.95
CA LEU A 29 2.66 3.58 9.41
C LEU A 29 1.89 4.25 8.28
N LEU A 30 0.83 4.98 8.63
CA LEU A 30 -0.11 5.56 7.67
C LEU A 30 0.37 6.91 7.11
N PRO A 31 0.00 7.27 5.86
CA PRO A 31 0.18 8.61 5.31
C PRO A 31 -0.39 9.69 6.25
N GLY A 32 0.32 10.82 6.37
CA GLY A 32 -0.24 12.03 6.96
C GLY A 32 -1.24 12.73 6.02
N PRO A 33 -1.96 13.76 6.51
CA PRO A 33 -2.93 14.50 5.70
C PRO A 33 -2.34 15.16 4.45
N ASP A 34 -1.05 15.54 4.51
CA ASP A 34 -0.34 16.22 3.42
C ASP A 34 0.28 15.24 2.40
N GLU A 35 0.13 13.92 2.60
CA GLU A 35 0.69 12.91 1.71
C GLU A 35 -0.36 12.44 0.70
N ASP A 36 -0.16 12.77 -0.59
CA ASP A 36 -0.98 12.28 -1.69
C ASP A 36 -0.64 10.81 -2.04
N ALA A 37 -1.16 9.90 -1.22
CA ALA A 37 -0.98 8.46 -1.42
C ALA A 37 -1.77 7.91 -2.63
N GLU A 38 -2.88 8.55 -3.01
CA GLU A 38 -3.74 8.09 -4.11
C GLU A 38 -3.07 8.32 -5.47
N SER A 39 -2.26 9.39 -5.62
CA SER A 39 -1.46 9.62 -6.84
C SER A 39 -0.50 8.47 -7.18
N LEU A 40 -0.10 7.68 -6.18
CA LEU A 40 0.76 6.51 -6.39
C LEU A 40 0.04 5.37 -7.13
N GLU A 41 -1.30 5.35 -7.11
CA GLU A 41 -2.15 4.32 -7.70
C GLU A 41 -2.61 4.63 -9.14
N LEU A 42 -2.15 5.74 -9.73
CA LEU A 42 -2.49 6.09 -11.11
C LEU A 42 -1.97 5.04 -12.09
N VAL A 43 -2.85 4.55 -12.96
CA VAL A 43 -2.53 3.60 -14.04
C VAL A 43 -1.78 4.33 -15.15
N LEU A 44 -0.69 3.75 -15.65
CA LEU A 44 0.05 4.29 -16.79
C LEU A 44 -0.48 3.72 -18.11
N GLU A 45 -0.27 4.45 -19.21
CA GLU A 45 -0.65 3.97 -20.54
C GLU A 45 0.05 2.66 -20.89
N ASN A 46 -0.71 1.68 -21.40
CA ASN A 46 -0.24 0.34 -21.79
C ASN A 46 0.46 -0.45 -20.68
N GLU A 47 0.17 -0.13 -19.41
CA GLU A 47 0.73 -0.84 -18.27
C GLU A 47 -0.04 -2.13 -18.00
N SER A 48 0.66 -3.27 -17.92
CA SER A 48 0.04 -4.54 -17.56
C SER A 48 -0.40 -4.52 -16.10
N ALA A 49 -1.42 -5.31 -15.74
CA ALA A 49 -1.89 -5.43 -14.36
C ALA A 49 -0.78 -5.86 -13.37
N ALA A 50 0.14 -6.73 -13.82
CA ALA A 50 1.27 -7.18 -13.01
C ALA A 50 2.29 -6.05 -12.79
N ASP A 51 2.66 -5.34 -13.87
CA ASP A 51 3.59 -4.21 -13.80
C ASP A 51 3.03 -3.07 -12.94
N TYR A 52 1.74 -2.76 -13.12
CA TYR A 52 0.99 -1.82 -12.30
C TYR A 52 1.09 -2.19 -10.81
N THR A 53 0.68 -3.40 -10.45
CA THR A 53 0.63 -3.83 -9.04
C THR A 53 2.01 -3.78 -8.42
N GLN A 54 3.04 -4.21 -9.16
CA GLN A 54 4.42 -4.17 -8.69
C GLN A 54 4.93 -2.74 -8.51
N ARG A 55 4.75 -1.87 -9.52
CA ARG A 55 5.17 -0.47 -9.47
C ARG A 55 4.50 0.27 -8.31
N VAL A 56 3.17 0.15 -8.18
CA VAL A 56 2.40 0.78 -7.11
C VAL A 56 2.85 0.26 -5.74
N THR A 57 3.08 -1.05 -5.59
CA THR A 57 3.58 -1.63 -4.34
C THR A 57 4.97 -1.07 -3.96
N ILE A 58 5.89 -0.95 -4.93
CA ILE A 58 7.22 -0.38 -4.72
C ILE A 58 7.13 1.11 -4.37
N ALA A 59 6.28 1.88 -5.06
CA ALA A 59 6.06 3.28 -4.82
C ALA A 59 5.51 3.53 -3.40
N LYS A 60 4.51 2.76 -2.97
CA LYS A 60 3.97 2.77 -1.61
C LYS A 60 5.02 2.42 -0.56
N SER A 61 5.85 1.40 -0.82
CA SER A 61 6.97 1.01 0.06
C SER A 61 7.98 2.14 0.23
N SER A 62 8.33 2.80 -0.87
CA SER A 62 9.29 3.90 -0.91
C SER A 62 8.74 5.13 -0.17
N ALA A 63 7.45 5.46 -0.38
CA ALA A 63 6.77 6.52 0.34
C ALA A 63 6.71 6.24 1.85
N ALA A 64 6.39 5.01 2.26
CA ALA A 64 6.37 4.61 3.67
C ALA A 64 7.75 4.72 4.33
N LEU A 65 8.82 4.31 3.63
CA LEU A 65 10.18 4.47 4.12
C LEU A 65 10.57 5.94 4.26
N LYS A 66 10.22 6.78 3.28
CA LYS A 66 10.45 8.23 3.32
C LYS A 66 9.72 8.86 4.52
N ARG A 67 8.47 8.45 4.76
CA ARG A 67 7.65 8.88 5.90
C ARG A 67 8.31 8.51 7.23
N TRP A 68 8.76 7.27 7.39
CA TRP A 68 9.48 6.85 8.59
C TRP A 68 10.68 7.75 8.87
N HIS A 69 11.51 8.00 7.84
CA HIS A 69 12.66 8.91 7.97
C HIS A 69 12.26 10.34 8.32
N GLN A 70 11.21 10.88 7.70
CA GLN A 70 10.74 12.25 7.97
C GLN A 70 10.25 12.40 9.40
N ARG A 71 9.52 11.41 9.93
CA ARG A 71 9.06 11.40 11.33
C ARG A 71 10.23 11.34 12.31
N CYS A 72 11.22 10.48 12.06
CA CYS A 72 12.45 10.45 12.86
C CYS A 72 13.19 11.80 12.84
N LYS A 73 13.29 12.44 11.67
CA LYS A 73 13.90 13.78 11.54
C LYS A 73 13.12 14.88 12.27
N ALA A 74 11.81 14.73 12.38
CA ALA A 74 10.95 15.64 13.14
C ALA A 74 10.99 15.40 14.66
N GLY A 75 11.84 14.50 15.15
CA GLY A 75 11.97 14.19 16.57
C GLY A 75 10.94 13.21 17.11
N ILE A 76 10.15 12.56 16.25
CA ILE A 76 9.26 11.48 16.65
C ILE A 76 10.11 10.22 16.84
N GLU A 77 10.15 9.70 18.06
CA GLU A 77 10.86 8.45 18.36
C GLU A 77 10.11 7.26 17.72
N LEU A 78 10.68 6.72 16.64
CA LEU A 78 10.23 5.50 15.98
C LEU A 78 11.39 4.50 15.96
N ALA A 79 11.20 3.35 16.58
CA ALA A 79 12.16 2.25 16.49
C ALA A 79 12.24 1.73 15.05
N TRP A 80 13.43 1.34 14.59
CA TRP A 80 13.55 0.69 13.29
C TRP A 80 12.92 -0.70 13.32
N ALA A 81 12.02 -0.96 12.36
CA ALA A 81 11.42 -2.27 12.10
C ALA A 81 11.13 -2.40 10.59
N PRO A 82 11.03 -3.63 10.05
CA PRO A 82 10.66 -3.85 8.65
C PRO A 82 9.32 -3.18 8.30
N ILE A 83 9.22 -2.59 7.12
CA ILE A 83 8.00 -1.96 6.61
C ILE A 83 7.36 -2.87 5.56
N LEU A 84 6.08 -3.19 5.73
CA LEU A 84 5.28 -3.98 4.81
C LEU A 84 4.25 -3.10 4.10
N CYS A 85 4.27 -3.17 2.77
CA CYS A 85 3.26 -2.64 1.87
C CYS A 85 2.72 -3.76 0.99
N ALA A 86 1.49 -3.60 0.50
CA ALA A 86 0.91 -4.47 -0.50
C ALA A 86 -0.08 -3.69 -1.35
N ASP A 87 -0.12 -4.02 -2.63
CA ASP A 87 -1.15 -3.58 -3.56
C ASP A 87 -1.94 -4.80 -4.08
N THR A 88 -3.14 -4.55 -4.58
CA THR A 88 -4.02 -5.60 -5.07
C THR A 88 -4.84 -5.02 -6.20
N THR A 89 -4.66 -5.58 -7.39
CA THR A 89 -5.44 -5.20 -8.57
C THR A 89 -6.36 -6.34 -8.99
N VAL A 90 -7.46 -6.01 -9.65
CA VAL A 90 -8.32 -6.95 -10.36
C VAL A 90 -8.19 -6.67 -11.84
N ASN A 91 -7.98 -7.70 -12.66
CA ASN A 91 -7.87 -7.54 -14.10
C ASN A 91 -8.82 -8.46 -14.87
N LEU A 92 -9.34 -7.94 -15.98
CA LEU A 92 -10.16 -8.65 -16.97
C LEU A 92 -9.44 -8.64 -18.32
N PRO A 93 -8.59 -9.64 -18.62
CA PRO A 93 -7.87 -9.70 -19.87
C PRO A 93 -8.82 -9.69 -21.08
N GLY A 94 -8.55 -8.81 -22.05
CA GLY A 94 -9.35 -8.68 -23.28
C GLY A 94 -10.64 -7.87 -23.15
N SER A 95 -10.86 -7.20 -22.01
CA SER A 95 -11.96 -6.24 -21.84
C SER A 95 -11.82 -5.05 -22.82
N PRO A 96 -12.90 -4.64 -23.52
CA PRO A 96 -12.88 -3.50 -24.43
C PRO A 96 -12.84 -2.14 -23.69
N ASP A 97 -13.22 -2.13 -22.41
CA ASP A 97 -13.26 -0.90 -21.60
C ASP A 97 -11.91 -0.66 -20.93
N HIS A 98 -11.52 -1.55 -19.99
CA HIS A 98 -10.25 -1.46 -19.27
C HIS A 98 -9.77 -2.86 -18.84
N GLU A 99 -8.48 -3.15 -19.01
CA GLU A 99 -7.88 -4.41 -18.54
C GLU A 99 -7.75 -4.44 -17.01
N ILE A 100 -7.48 -3.30 -16.38
CA ILE A 100 -7.40 -3.13 -14.92
C ILE A 100 -8.71 -2.52 -14.42
N LEU A 101 -9.36 -3.19 -13.47
CA LEU A 101 -10.54 -2.67 -12.79
C LEU A 101 -10.11 -1.90 -11.53
N GLY A 102 -10.42 -0.61 -11.51
CA GLY A 102 -10.20 0.25 -10.34
C GLY A 102 -11.21 -0.03 -9.21
N LYS A 103 -11.15 0.78 -8.15
CA LYS A 103 -12.24 0.82 -7.17
C LYS A 103 -13.51 1.30 -7.89
N PRO A 104 -14.70 0.73 -7.58
CA PRO A 104 -15.94 1.17 -8.19
C PRO A 104 -16.18 2.65 -7.88
N ARG A 105 -16.67 3.38 -8.88
CA ARG A 105 -16.99 4.81 -8.76
C ARG A 105 -18.29 5.04 -7.99
N ASP A 106 -19.24 4.14 -8.12
CA ASP A 106 -20.57 4.18 -7.51
C ASP A 106 -21.14 2.74 -7.34
N GLU A 107 -22.39 2.63 -6.89
CA GLU A 107 -23.07 1.34 -6.70
C GLU A 107 -23.40 0.62 -8.01
N GLU A 108 -23.54 1.32 -9.13
CA GLU A 108 -23.82 0.70 -10.43
C GLU A 108 -22.55 0.11 -11.06
N ASP A 109 -21.37 0.68 -10.74
CA ASP A 109 -20.03 0.23 -11.16
C ASP A 109 -19.48 -0.95 -10.32
N ALA A 110 -20.14 -1.31 -9.21
CA ALA A 110 -19.69 -2.33 -8.23
C ALA A 110 -20.24 -3.74 -8.48
#